data_AF-A0A951HVD0-F1
#
_entry.id   AF-A0A951HVD0-F1
#
_cell.length_a   1.000
_cell.length_b   1.000
_cell.length_c   1.000
_cell.angle_alpha   90.00
_cell.angle_beta   90.00
_cell.angle_gamma   90.00
#
_symmetry.space_group_name_H-M   'P 1'
#
loop_
_entity.id
_entity.type
_entity.pdbx_description
1 polymer ?
#
loop_
_entity_poly.entity_id
_entity_poly.type
_entity_poly.pdbx_seq_one_letter_code
_entity_poly.pdbx_strand_id
1 'polypeptide(L)'
;VGGDGWDSQRLYEIGGQALVGSYFSNHYSVDDPDPAVQKFVNDYKTKYGNVPDALAATAYDAARIMFDAIKRAGSTDGAAIRDALAKTANFPGITGVVTINSERNAVKPIVMIKIEQGGKYGVADKVTPEGAVAAPGTAASPGMSPSPAMSASPAMSASPGASPAMSASPAMKASPTTSPK
;
A
#
# COMPACT_ATOMS: atom_id res chain seq x y z
N VAL A 1 -8.94 19.65 -1.67
CA VAL A 1 -8.74 18.31 -2.28
C VAL A 1 -7.24 18.03 -2.33
N GLY A 2 -6.81 16.83 -1.96
CA GLY A 2 -5.40 16.39 -1.97
C GLY A 2 -5.12 15.32 -3.04
N GLY A 3 -3.84 15.00 -3.22
CA GLY A 3 -3.38 13.89 -4.08
C GLY A 3 -3.18 12.59 -3.30
N ASP A 4 -2.68 11.56 -3.98
CA ASP A 4 -2.41 10.23 -3.40
C ASP A 4 -1.35 10.24 -2.28
N GLY A 5 -0.45 11.24 -2.27
CA GLY A 5 0.49 11.45 -1.17
C GLY A 5 -0.16 11.73 0.20
N TRP A 6 -1.48 11.90 0.26
CA TRP A 6 -2.26 11.98 1.50
C TRP A 6 -2.57 10.59 2.10
N ASP A 7 -2.34 9.49 1.38
CA ASP A 7 -2.56 8.13 1.85
C ASP A 7 -1.50 7.70 2.88
N SER A 8 -1.60 8.28 4.08
CA SER A 8 -0.72 8.02 5.21
C SER A 8 -1.53 7.85 6.48
N GLN A 9 -1.08 6.91 7.32
CA GLN A 9 -1.63 6.73 8.67
C GLN A 9 -1.47 7.98 9.54
N ARG A 10 -0.45 8.81 9.27
CA ARG A 10 -0.16 10.02 10.05
C ARG A 10 -0.94 11.25 9.63
N LEU A 11 -1.62 11.21 8.48
CA LEU A 11 -2.28 12.41 7.94
C LEU A 11 -3.29 12.96 8.95
N TYR A 12 -4.18 12.11 9.47
CA TYR A 12 -5.19 12.54 10.43
C TYR A 12 -4.60 12.88 11.81
N GLU A 13 -3.51 12.23 12.24
CA GLU A 13 -2.81 12.57 13.48
C GLU A 13 -2.28 14.01 13.45
N ILE A 14 -1.82 14.47 12.27
CA ILE A 14 -1.23 15.80 12.09
C ILE A 14 -2.31 16.85 11.82
N GLY A 15 -3.23 16.59 10.89
CA GLY A 15 -4.23 17.57 10.45
C GLY A 15 -5.51 17.59 11.30
N GLY A 16 -5.80 16.52 12.03
CA GLY A 16 -6.94 16.42 12.94
C GLY A 16 -8.29 16.78 12.29
N GLN A 17 -9.11 17.50 13.05
CA GLN A 17 -10.46 17.90 12.62
C GLN A 17 -10.49 18.75 11.34
N ALA A 18 -9.40 19.46 11.01
CA ALA A 18 -9.34 20.29 9.81
C ALA A 18 -9.43 19.48 8.50
N LEU A 19 -9.14 18.17 8.57
CA LEU A 19 -9.23 17.27 7.43
C LEU A 19 -10.62 16.69 7.22
N VAL A 20 -11.52 16.74 8.21
CA VAL A 20 -12.85 16.14 8.09
C VAL A 20 -13.65 16.82 6.98
N GLY A 21 -14.19 16.03 6.06
CA GLY A 21 -14.89 16.51 4.87
C GLY A 21 -13.96 16.86 3.70
N SER A 22 -12.64 16.78 3.88
CA SER A 22 -11.69 16.84 2.76
C SER A 22 -11.69 15.54 1.95
N TYR A 23 -11.22 15.65 0.72
CA TYR A 23 -11.11 14.54 -0.22
C TYR A 23 -9.69 14.44 -0.76
N PHE A 24 -9.25 13.23 -1.09
CA PHE A 24 -8.03 12.99 -1.86
C PHE A 24 -8.23 11.87 -2.88
N SER A 25 -7.50 11.95 -4.00
CA SER A 25 -7.48 10.89 -5.01
C SER A 25 -6.50 9.79 -4.59
N ASN A 26 -6.83 8.52 -4.83
CA ASN A 26 -5.94 7.40 -4.53
C ASN A 26 -6.07 6.26 -5.57
N HIS A 27 -5.13 5.31 -5.53
CA HIS A 27 -5.08 4.18 -6.48
C HIS A 27 -6.02 3.03 -6.13
N TYR A 28 -6.43 2.92 -4.86
CA TYR A 28 -7.39 1.92 -4.39
C TYR A 28 -7.96 2.33 -3.02
N SER A 29 -8.85 1.52 -2.46
CA SER A 29 -9.30 1.60 -1.08
C SER A 29 -9.17 0.24 -0.40
N VAL A 30 -8.76 0.24 0.88
CA VAL A 30 -8.75 -0.96 1.72
C VAL A 30 -10.15 -1.49 1.99
N ASP A 31 -11.17 -0.65 1.81
CA ASP A 31 -12.58 -0.98 1.99
C ASP A 31 -13.29 -1.34 0.66
N ASP A 32 -12.54 -1.47 -0.45
CA ASP A 32 -13.11 -1.97 -1.70
C ASP A 32 -13.62 -3.42 -1.48
N PRO A 33 -14.93 -3.71 -1.69
CA PRO A 33 -15.51 -4.99 -1.36
C PRO A 33 -15.08 -6.13 -2.29
N ASP A 34 -14.29 -5.85 -3.34
CA ASP A 34 -13.75 -6.88 -4.22
C ASP A 34 -13.00 -7.96 -3.42
N PRO A 35 -13.38 -9.26 -3.55
CA PRO A 35 -12.75 -10.35 -2.82
C PRO A 35 -11.23 -10.44 -3.02
N ALA A 36 -10.70 -10.07 -4.20
CA ALA A 36 -9.27 -10.06 -4.45
C ALA A 36 -8.55 -8.98 -3.63
N VAL A 37 -9.17 -7.81 -3.49
CA VAL A 37 -8.66 -6.71 -2.65
C VAL A 37 -8.69 -7.13 -1.18
N GLN A 38 -9.84 -7.64 -0.71
CA GLN A 38 -9.96 -8.08 0.68
C GLN A 38 -8.98 -9.21 1.02
N LYS A 39 -8.75 -10.14 0.09
CA LYS A 39 -7.72 -11.17 0.24
C LYS A 39 -6.32 -10.56 0.33
N PHE A 40 -5.97 -9.65 -0.57
CA PHE A 40 -4.67 -8.95 -0.52
C PHE A 40 -4.46 -8.22 0.80
N VAL A 41 -5.47 -7.48 1.27
CA VAL A 41 -5.44 -6.74 2.55
C VAL A 41 -5.18 -7.71 3.71
N ASN A 42 -5.88 -8.84 3.75
CA ASN A 42 -5.71 -9.85 4.81
C ASN A 42 -4.34 -10.53 4.77
N ASP A 43 -3.87 -10.91 3.58
CA ASP A 43 -2.55 -11.53 3.40
C ASP A 43 -1.43 -10.55 3.80
N TYR A 44 -1.57 -9.27 3.42
CA TYR A 44 -0.61 -8.22 3.75
C TYR A 44 -0.57 -7.97 5.26
N LYS A 45 -1.73 -7.84 5.91
CA LYS A 45 -1.84 -7.71 7.38
C LYS A 45 -1.20 -8.89 8.10
N THR A 46 -1.47 -10.11 7.64
CA THR A 46 -0.90 -11.33 8.24
C THR A 46 0.62 -11.35 8.14
N LYS A 47 1.18 -10.89 7.01
CA LYS A 47 2.61 -10.91 6.76
C LYS A 47 3.38 -9.77 7.43
N TYR A 48 2.81 -8.57 7.47
CA TYR A 48 3.52 -7.35 7.86
C TYR A 48 2.96 -6.64 9.09
N GLY A 49 1.84 -7.10 9.65
CA GLY A 49 1.23 -6.54 10.85
C GLY A 49 0.49 -5.21 10.66
N ASN A 50 0.46 -4.68 9.43
CA ASN A 50 -0.15 -3.37 9.11
C ASN A 50 -1.11 -3.49 7.93
N VAL A 51 -2.03 -2.53 7.81
CA VAL A 51 -2.89 -2.40 6.62
C VAL A 51 -2.03 -1.88 5.45
N PRO A 52 -2.15 -2.44 4.24
CA PRO A 52 -1.42 -1.90 3.08
C PRO A 52 -1.92 -0.48 2.75
N ASP A 53 -1.01 0.37 2.28
CA ASP A 53 -1.34 1.63 1.62
C ASP A 53 -1.40 1.43 0.09
N ALA A 54 -1.71 2.50 -0.65
CA ALA A 54 -1.82 2.42 -2.11
C ALA A 54 -0.51 2.14 -2.82
N LEU A 55 0.62 2.49 -2.20
CA LEU A 55 1.94 2.19 -2.75
C LEU A 55 2.24 0.69 -2.66
N ALA A 56 1.89 0.06 -1.54
CA ALA A 56 1.99 -1.39 -1.37
C ALA A 56 1.12 -2.15 -2.40
N ALA A 57 -0.13 -1.72 -2.58
CA ALA A 57 -1.04 -2.31 -3.58
C ALA A 57 -0.53 -2.12 -5.02
N THR A 58 -0.08 -0.92 -5.36
CA THR A 58 0.45 -0.60 -6.70
C THR A 58 1.75 -1.33 -7.00
N ALA A 59 2.65 -1.46 -6.01
CA ALA A 59 3.89 -2.22 -6.14
C ALA A 59 3.60 -3.72 -6.33
N TYR A 60 2.60 -4.25 -5.64
CA TYR A 60 2.15 -5.64 -5.80
C TYR A 60 1.65 -5.90 -7.24
N ASP A 61 0.84 -5.00 -7.78
CA ASP A 61 0.39 -5.09 -9.18
C ASP A 61 1.55 -4.95 -10.17
N ALA A 62 2.47 -4.00 -9.95
CA ALA A 62 3.63 -3.80 -10.81
C ALA A 62 4.50 -5.07 -10.88
N ALA A 63 4.75 -5.72 -9.75
CA ALA A 63 5.49 -6.98 -9.71
C ALA A 63 4.76 -8.10 -10.47
N ARG A 64 3.44 -8.22 -10.29
CA ARG A 64 2.66 -9.24 -11.00
C ARG A 64 2.61 -9.00 -12.50
N ILE A 65 2.50 -7.74 -12.94
CA ILE A 65 2.56 -7.35 -14.35
C ILE A 65 3.94 -7.69 -14.93
N MET A 66 5.02 -7.43 -14.19
CA MET A 66 6.37 -7.80 -14.61
C MET A 66 6.53 -9.31 -14.78
N PHE A 67 6.06 -10.11 -13.82
CA PHE A 67 6.14 -11.58 -13.90
C PHE A 67 5.30 -12.14 -15.06
N ASP A 68 4.12 -11.59 -15.28
CA ASP A 68 3.29 -11.93 -16.43
C ASP A 68 3.98 -11.58 -17.76
N ALA A 69 4.60 -10.40 -17.86
CA ALA A 69 5.33 -9.99 -19.05
C ALA A 69 6.55 -10.87 -19.33
N ILE A 70 7.33 -11.24 -18.30
CA ILE A 70 8.45 -12.19 -18.43
C ILE A 70 7.94 -13.55 -18.94
N LYS A 71 6.83 -14.03 -18.38
CA LYS A 71 6.22 -15.29 -18.81
C LYS A 71 5.77 -15.24 -20.27
N ARG A 72 5.12 -14.15 -20.71
CA ARG A 72 4.69 -13.95 -22.10
C ARG A 72 5.85 -13.76 -23.06
N ALA A 73 6.94 -13.13 -22.62
CA ALA A 73 8.15 -12.96 -23.41
C ALA A 73 8.90 -14.29 -23.62
N GLY A 74 8.74 -15.25 -22.70
CA GLY A 74 9.46 -16.53 -22.75
C GLY A 74 10.98 -16.37 -22.63
N SER A 75 11.45 -15.24 -22.08
CA SER A 75 12.84 -14.82 -22.07
C SER A 75 13.11 -13.85 -20.92
N THR A 76 14.37 -13.77 -20.51
CA THR A 76 14.88 -12.74 -19.59
C THR A 76 15.53 -11.56 -20.33
N ASP A 77 15.48 -11.55 -21.66
CA ASP A 77 15.95 -10.44 -22.49
C ASP A 77 15.13 -9.17 -22.24
N GLY A 78 15.83 -8.06 -22.01
CA GLY A 78 15.20 -6.78 -21.65
C GLY A 78 14.31 -6.20 -22.75
N ALA A 79 14.67 -6.37 -24.02
CA ALA A 79 13.85 -5.86 -25.13
C ALA A 79 12.57 -6.69 -25.27
N ALA A 80 12.68 -8.02 -25.17
CA ALA A 80 11.52 -8.92 -25.19
C ALA A 80 10.54 -8.63 -24.05
N ILE A 81 11.04 -8.43 -22.82
CA ILE A 81 10.21 -8.07 -21.66
C ILE A 81 9.56 -6.70 -21.84
N ARG A 82 10.32 -5.69 -22.30
CA ARG A 82 9.78 -4.35 -22.58
C ARG A 82 8.63 -4.43 -23.58
N ASP A 83 8.77 -5.21 -24.64
CA ASP A 83 7.74 -5.34 -25.67
C ASP A 83 6.52 -6.12 -25.15
N ALA A 84 6.71 -7.10 -24.27
CA ALA A 84 5.64 -7.78 -23.56
C ALA A 84 4.89 -6.84 -22.60
N LEU A 85 5.60 -6.02 -21.82
CA LEU A 85 4.99 -5.01 -20.93
C LEU A 85 4.11 -4.02 -21.70
N ALA A 86 4.55 -3.61 -22.89
CA ALA A 86 3.80 -2.72 -23.78
C ALA A 86 2.44 -3.29 -24.21
N LYS A 87 2.33 -4.63 -24.24
CA LYS A 87 1.15 -5.37 -24.68
C LYS A 87 0.26 -5.80 -23.51
N THR A 88 0.57 -5.38 -22.29
CA THR A 88 -0.26 -5.67 -21.11
C THR A 88 -1.61 -5.00 -21.28
N ALA A 89 -2.67 -5.79 -21.35
CA ALA A 89 -4.05 -5.33 -21.43
C ALA A 89 -4.92 -6.14 -20.48
N ASN A 90 -5.90 -5.48 -19.87
CA ASN A 90 -6.91 -6.10 -19.02
C ASN A 90 -6.33 -6.94 -17.87
N PHE A 91 -5.19 -6.50 -17.32
CA PHE A 91 -4.54 -7.21 -16.23
C PHE A 91 -5.36 -7.05 -14.94
N PRO A 92 -5.75 -8.14 -14.26
CA PRO A 92 -6.56 -8.08 -13.03
C PRO A 92 -5.71 -7.69 -11.82
N GLY A 93 -5.46 -6.39 -11.68
CA GLY A 93 -4.77 -5.79 -10.54
C GLY A 93 -5.65 -5.64 -9.30
N ILE A 94 -5.02 -5.52 -8.14
CA ILE A 94 -5.66 -5.15 -6.88
C ILE A 94 -6.12 -3.68 -6.92
N THR A 95 -5.39 -2.84 -7.64
CA THR A 95 -5.73 -1.43 -7.89
C THR A 95 -6.73 -1.25 -9.04
N GLY A 96 -7.41 -2.34 -9.44
CA GLY A 96 -8.33 -2.39 -10.58
C GLY A 96 -7.69 -3.02 -11.82
N VAL A 97 -8.48 -3.07 -12.89
CA VAL A 97 -8.00 -3.57 -14.19
C VAL A 97 -6.99 -2.59 -14.78
N VAL A 98 -5.82 -3.10 -15.16
CA VAL A 98 -4.71 -2.31 -15.69
C VAL A 98 -4.45 -2.65 -17.16
N THR A 99 -4.39 -1.61 -17.99
CA THR A 99 -3.92 -1.68 -19.38
C THR A 99 -2.78 -0.70 -19.58
N ILE A 100 -1.72 -1.10 -20.28
CA ILE A 100 -0.62 -0.21 -20.65
C ILE A 100 -0.93 0.36 -22.03
N ASN A 101 -1.00 1.69 -22.13
CA ASN A 101 -1.28 2.37 -23.40
C ASN A 101 -0.01 2.54 -24.26
N SER A 102 -0.18 3.13 -25.44
CA SER A 102 0.91 3.39 -26.40
C SER A 102 2.01 4.31 -25.85
N GLU A 103 1.68 5.20 -24.91
CA GLU A 103 2.61 6.10 -24.23
C GLU A 103 3.31 5.44 -23.04
N ARG A 104 3.06 4.14 -22.80
CA ARG A 104 3.59 3.36 -21.67
C ARG A 104 2.99 3.75 -20.32
N ASN A 105 1.83 4.41 -20.32
CA ASN A 105 1.08 4.77 -19.13
C ASN A 105 0.10 3.66 -18.75
N ALA A 106 -0.02 3.40 -17.45
CA ALA A 106 -1.03 2.51 -16.90
C ALA A 106 -2.39 3.23 -16.86
N VAL A 107 -3.33 2.72 -17.65
CA VAL A 107 -4.73 3.14 -17.65
C VAL A 107 -5.48 2.22 -16.68
N LYS A 108 -5.92 2.81 -15.57
CA LYS A 108 -6.64 2.13 -14.48
C LYS A 108 -7.56 3.11 -13.74
N PRO A 109 -8.53 2.62 -12.95
CA PRO A 109 -9.41 3.48 -12.15
C PRO A 109 -8.65 4.29 -11.09
N ILE A 110 -9.21 5.43 -10.72
CA ILE A 110 -8.83 6.23 -9.54
C ILE A 110 -10.00 6.23 -8.57
N VAL A 111 -9.71 6.20 -7.28
CA VAL A 111 -10.70 6.26 -6.20
C VAL A 111 -10.61 7.62 -5.53
N MET A 112 -11.75 8.29 -5.35
CA MET A 112 -11.85 9.47 -4.50
C MET A 112 -12.18 9.04 -3.07
N ILE A 113 -11.31 9.38 -2.14
CA ILE A 113 -11.44 9.07 -0.73
C ILE A 113 -11.88 10.32 0.03
N LYS A 114 -12.93 10.19 0.85
CA LYS A 114 -13.37 11.20 1.79
C LYS A 114 -12.78 10.91 3.17
N ILE A 115 -12.26 11.94 3.82
CA ILE A 115 -11.85 11.86 5.22
C ILE A 115 -13.07 12.13 6.11
N GLU A 116 -13.46 11.13 6.87
CA GLU A 116 -14.61 11.17 7.77
C GLU A 116 -14.20 11.45 9.22
N GLN A 117 -15.20 11.64 10.06
CA GLN A 117 -14.98 11.92 11.47
C GLN A 117 -14.23 10.77 12.17
N GLY A 118 -13.25 11.13 12.99
CA GLY A 118 -12.39 10.14 13.65
C GLY A 118 -11.28 9.58 12.76
N GLY A 119 -11.01 10.20 11.60
CA GLY A 119 -9.89 9.83 10.72
C GLY A 119 -10.14 8.59 9.89
N LYS A 120 -11.40 8.18 9.79
CA LYS A 120 -11.81 7.08 8.91
C LYS A 120 -11.80 7.56 7.46
N TYR A 121 -11.49 6.65 6.55
CA TYR A 121 -11.50 6.90 5.12
C TYR A 121 -12.72 6.21 4.51
N GLY A 122 -13.48 6.94 3.70
CA GLY A 122 -14.64 6.42 2.98
C GLY A 122 -14.47 6.60 1.48
N VAL A 123 -14.93 5.64 0.69
CA VAL A 123 -14.94 5.77 -0.77
C VAL A 123 -16.08 6.70 -1.18
N ALA A 124 -15.73 7.85 -1.75
CA ALA A 124 -16.69 8.82 -2.25
C ALA A 124 -17.09 8.55 -3.71
N ASP A 125 -16.12 8.15 -4.53
CA ASP A 125 -16.35 7.82 -5.94
C ASP A 125 -15.22 6.94 -6.49
N LYS A 126 -15.47 6.25 -7.60
CA LYS A 126 -14.48 5.47 -8.35
C LYS A 126 -14.60 5.83 -9.83
N VAL A 127 -13.63 6.56 -10.33
CA VAL A 127 -13.59 7.06 -11.71
C VAL A 127 -12.76 6.10 -12.54
N THR A 128 -13.38 5.48 -13.54
CA THR A 128 -12.70 4.60 -14.49
C THR A 128 -12.48 5.37 -15.80
N PRO A 129 -11.22 5.63 -16.21
CA PRO A 129 -10.96 6.37 -17.43
C PRO A 129 -11.32 5.56 -18.68
N GLU A 130 -11.66 6.24 -19.76
CA GLU A 130 -11.79 5.62 -21.07
C GLU A 130 -10.48 4.91 -21.45
N GLY A 131 -10.58 3.64 -21.86
CA GLY A 131 -9.43 2.77 -22.11
C GLY A 131 -9.04 1.84 -20.95
N ALA A 132 -9.64 1.98 -19.76
CA ALA A 132 -9.53 1.00 -18.67
C ALA A 132 -10.49 -0.20 -18.83
N VAL A 133 -11.32 -0.22 -19.89
CA VAL A 133 -12.36 -1.24 -20.12
C VAL A 133 -11.86 -2.35 -21.05
N ALA A 134 -12.17 -3.60 -20.69
CA ALA A 134 -11.91 -4.80 -21.47
C ALA A 134 -12.50 -4.72 -22.88
N ALA A 135 -11.66 -5.04 -23.89
CA ALA A 135 -12.18 -5.43 -25.19
C ALA A 135 -13.15 -6.62 -24.99
N PRO A 136 -14.36 -6.60 -25.57
CA PRO A 136 -15.29 -7.72 -25.44
C PRO A 136 -14.68 -8.93 -26.16
N GLY A 137 -14.37 -10.00 -25.42
CA GLY A 137 -14.12 -11.32 -26.02
C GLY A 137 -12.80 -12.05 -25.72
N THR A 138 -12.05 -11.72 -24.67
CA THR A 138 -10.95 -12.63 -24.22
C THR A 138 -11.24 -13.14 -22.82
N ALA A 139 -11.71 -14.39 -22.78
CA ALA A 139 -11.83 -15.17 -21.56
C ALA A 139 -10.53 -15.08 -20.74
N ALA A 140 -10.69 -14.81 -19.45
CA ALA A 140 -9.61 -14.92 -18.48
C ALA A 140 -8.94 -16.30 -18.65
N SER A 141 -7.64 -16.32 -18.90
CA SER A 141 -6.88 -17.56 -18.80
C SER A 141 -6.93 -18.04 -17.35
N PRO A 142 -7.48 -19.23 -17.06
CA PRO A 142 -7.50 -19.77 -15.71
C PRO A 142 -6.09 -20.30 -15.43
N GLY A 143 -5.34 -19.65 -14.55
CA GLY A 143 -4.02 -20.19 -14.21
C GLY A 143 -3.03 -19.20 -13.65
N MET A 144 -3.40 -18.50 -12.57
CA MET A 144 -2.40 -18.10 -11.61
C MET A 144 -2.96 -18.42 -10.22
N SER A 145 -2.88 -19.70 -9.85
CA SER A 145 -2.96 -20.10 -8.45
C SER A 145 -2.00 -19.21 -7.67
N PRO A 146 -2.39 -18.66 -6.50
CA PRO A 146 -1.49 -17.84 -5.70
C PRO A 146 -0.23 -18.67 -5.44
N SER A 147 0.92 -18.18 -5.93
CA SER A 147 2.20 -18.80 -5.61
C SER A 147 2.31 -18.92 -4.08
N PRO A 148 2.83 -20.03 -3.55
CA PRO A 148 3.09 -20.13 -2.13
C PRO A 148 3.99 -18.95 -1.76
N ALA A 149 3.64 -18.26 -0.68
CA ALA A 149 4.45 -17.20 -0.11
C ALA A 149 5.92 -17.63 -0.17
N MET A 150 6.74 -16.88 -0.92
CA MET A 150 8.19 -17.09 -0.89
C MET A 150 8.58 -17.08 0.58
N SER A 151 9.01 -18.25 1.07
CA SER A 151 9.48 -18.46 2.42
C SER A 151 10.47 -17.35 2.73
N ALA A 152 10.12 -16.47 3.66
CA ALA A 152 11.02 -15.44 4.10
C ALA A 152 12.22 -16.15 4.73
N SER A 153 13.39 -16.05 4.09
CA SER A 153 14.65 -16.34 4.77
C SER A 153 14.70 -15.53 6.06
N PRO A 154 15.24 -16.09 7.15
CA PRO A 154 15.19 -15.45 8.45
C PRO A 154 15.94 -14.12 8.40
N ALA A 155 15.26 -13.05 8.85
CA ALA A 155 15.88 -11.77 9.08
C ALA A 155 17.11 -11.97 9.98
N MET A 156 18.25 -11.40 9.56
CA MET A 156 19.45 -11.35 10.38
C MET A 156 19.10 -10.73 11.74
N SER A 157 19.38 -11.49 12.79
CA SER A 157 19.27 -11.10 14.19
C SER A 157 19.95 -9.75 14.44
N ALA A 158 19.16 -8.73 14.72
CA ALA A 158 19.65 -7.50 15.34
C ALA A 158 19.77 -7.75 16.85
N SER A 159 21.01 -7.75 17.34
CA SER A 159 21.36 -7.87 18.76
C SER A 159 20.81 -6.67 19.56
N PRO A 160 20.26 -6.87 20.77
CA PRO A 160 19.70 -5.77 21.57
C PRO A 160 20.83 -5.01 22.29
N GLY A 161 21.15 -3.81 21.79
CA GLY A 161 21.97 -2.82 22.48
C GLY A 161 21.16 -2.01 23.49
N ALA A 162 21.59 -2.07 24.74
CA ALA A 162 21.05 -1.44 25.95
C ALA A 162 20.47 -0.02 25.82
N SER A 163 19.31 0.19 26.44
CA SER A 163 18.88 1.50 26.96
C SER A 163 19.42 1.70 28.39
N PRO A 164 19.94 2.87 28.77
CA PRO A 164 20.38 3.11 30.14
C PRO A 164 19.19 3.41 31.06
N ALA A 165 19.07 2.64 32.14
CA ALA A 165 18.15 2.91 33.24
C ALA A 165 18.69 4.06 34.10
N MET A 166 17.85 5.08 34.32
CA MET A 166 18.04 6.09 35.36
C MET A 166 18.04 5.40 36.73
N SER A 167 19.18 5.44 37.42
CA SER A 167 19.31 5.00 38.81
C SER A 167 18.87 6.14 39.74
N ALA A 168 17.79 5.92 40.48
CA ALA A 168 17.42 6.70 41.64
C ALA A 168 18.32 6.30 42.82
N SER A 169 19.08 7.26 43.37
CA SER A 169 19.79 7.08 44.64
C SER A 169 18.91 7.42 45.85
N PRO A 170 19.04 6.70 46.98
CA PRO A 170 18.16 6.84 48.13
C PRO A 170 18.60 7.90 49.13
N ALA A 171 17.63 8.36 49.91
CA ALA A 171 17.72 9.38 50.95
C ALA A 171 18.68 9.02 52.10
N MET A 172 19.42 10.01 52.60
CA MET A 172 20.09 9.97 53.90
C MET A 172 19.85 11.27 54.70
N LYS A 173 19.11 11.08 55.80
CA LYS A 173 18.98 11.78 57.09
C LYS A 173 19.39 13.27 57.26
N ALA A 174 18.47 13.95 57.94
CA ALA A 174 18.51 15.32 58.44
C ALA A 174 19.56 15.59 59.55
N SER A 175 20.01 16.85 59.63
CA SER A 175 20.14 17.63 60.87
C SER A 175 20.36 19.13 60.58
N PRO A 176 20.05 20.04 61.53
CA PRO A 176 19.51 21.37 61.24
C PRO A 176 20.53 22.51 61.44
N THR A 177 20.10 23.75 61.13
CA THR A 177 20.39 25.05 61.81
C THR A 177 20.56 26.19 60.77
N THR A 178 19.59 27.10 60.68
CA THR A 178 19.50 28.45 61.30
C THR A 178 19.75 29.55 60.27
N SER A 179 18.70 30.34 59.98
CA SER A 179 18.79 31.67 59.36
C SER A 179 19.57 32.65 60.23
N PRO A 180 20.03 33.79 59.67
CA PRO A 180 19.25 35.00 59.98
C PRO A 180 19.14 36.03 58.85
N LYS A 181 18.03 36.78 58.94
CA LYS A 181 17.68 38.13 58.43
C LYS A 181 17.87 38.45 56.95
#